data_AF-A0A2E8SVE9-F1
#
_entry.id   AF-A0A2E8SVE9-F1
#
_cell.length_a   1.000
_cell.length_b   1.000
_cell.length_c   1.000
_cell.angle_alpha   90.00
_cell.angle_beta   90.00
_cell.angle_gamma   90.00
#
_symmetry.space_group_name_H-M   'P 1'
#
loop_
_entity.id
_entity.type
_entity.pdbx_description
1 polymer ?
#
loop_
_entity_poly.entity_id
_entity_poly.type
_entity_poly.pdbx_seq_one_letter_code
_entity_poly.pdbx_strand_id
1 'polypeptide(L)'
;MSGSNRRRSDRGRRSSSKRRYGGPKRANLIEQSAKEVEQMDNRATSRFDQRPRPMAFPADMDAPTTHRFEWNLSPVPLDSEERVANLVVKRGEFGWLGDARVEEIRANVEDEAMTLDQALSLRSALLQQKTVYSHHRLKSKGKELARKYKAGTSILKLSKEHDFAPMNLFRVVLEAMGWSKSKIKESLRNPSSMKQRERDEFEAAEAADRVANVDQSETQVKADLFEDILADWFEQQGVRLRRQPEMVKEQSELLGRPVRTPDLLFLDHVFINGQPVAWIDAKHFYGADVDFQRKKMKKQMNRYIDEWGSGAIMFRHGFCENLYMPGVLMLDSGPIDLQRLSPDD
;
A
#
# COMPACT_ATOMS: atom_id res chain seq x y z
N MET A 1 -53.55 -0.13 -34.52
CA MET A 1 -53.27 -1.58 -34.41
C MET A 1 -51.83 -1.79 -34.90
N SER A 2 -50.84 -1.68 -34.02
CA SER A 2 -50.27 -2.76 -33.19
C SER A 2 -49.53 -3.83 -34.01
N GLY A 3 -48.21 -3.84 -33.89
CA GLY A 3 -47.36 -4.90 -34.43
C GLY A 3 -45.88 -4.71 -34.09
N SER A 4 -45.57 -4.51 -32.81
CA SER A 4 -44.19 -4.34 -32.31
C SER A 4 -43.43 -5.67 -32.35
N ASN A 5 -42.37 -5.75 -33.16
CA ASN A 5 -41.50 -6.91 -33.23
C ASN A 5 -40.30 -6.72 -32.27
N ARG A 6 -40.48 -7.05 -30.98
CA ARG A 6 -39.40 -7.03 -29.98
C ARG A 6 -38.61 -8.34 -30.03
N ARG A 7 -37.49 -8.34 -30.75
CA ARG A 7 -36.42 -9.35 -30.61
C ARG A 7 -35.82 -9.25 -29.21
N ARG A 8 -36.21 -10.15 -28.31
CA ARG A 8 -35.53 -10.39 -27.03
C ARG A 8 -34.16 -11.03 -27.35
N SER A 9 -33.09 -10.26 -27.16
CA SER A 9 -31.74 -10.83 -27.16
C SER A 9 -31.51 -11.53 -25.82
N ASP A 10 -31.38 -12.84 -25.89
CA ASP A 10 -31.02 -13.71 -24.79
C ASP A 10 -29.54 -13.49 -24.46
N ARG A 11 -29.25 -12.52 -23.60
CA ARG A 11 -27.91 -12.33 -23.04
C ARG A 11 -27.72 -13.32 -21.91
N GLY A 12 -27.19 -14.49 -22.29
CA GLY A 12 -26.75 -15.53 -21.38
C GLY A 12 -25.99 -14.95 -20.19
N ARG A 13 -26.48 -15.26 -18.99
CA ARG A 13 -25.77 -15.06 -17.72
C ARG A 13 -24.43 -15.79 -17.82
N ARG A 14 -23.35 -15.04 -18.09
CA ARG A 14 -21.99 -15.54 -17.91
C ARG A 14 -21.86 -15.99 -16.46
N SER A 15 -21.61 -17.29 -16.30
CA SER A 15 -21.17 -17.92 -15.07
C SER A 15 -20.16 -16.99 -14.38
N SER A 16 -20.47 -16.60 -13.14
CA SER A 16 -19.58 -15.86 -12.25
C SER A 16 -18.40 -16.77 -11.92
N SER A 17 -17.42 -16.88 -12.81
CA SER A 17 -16.13 -17.48 -12.47
C SER A 17 -15.61 -16.78 -11.23
N LYS A 18 -15.33 -17.53 -10.16
CA LYS A 18 -14.72 -16.97 -8.94
C LYS A 18 -13.59 -16.04 -9.36
N ARG A 19 -13.63 -14.80 -8.90
CA ARG A 19 -12.60 -13.82 -9.20
C ARG A 19 -11.29 -14.40 -8.68
N ARG A 20 -10.33 -14.64 -9.57
CA ARG A 20 -8.99 -15.14 -9.23
C ARG A 20 -8.36 -14.19 -8.22
N TYR A 21 -7.63 -14.72 -7.23
CA TYR A 21 -6.76 -13.91 -6.40
C TYR A 21 -5.66 -13.26 -7.25
N GLY A 22 -5.14 -12.12 -6.78
CA GLY A 22 -4.11 -11.39 -7.50
C GLY A 22 -4.60 -10.53 -8.66
N GLY A 23 -3.65 -9.87 -9.31
CA GLY A 23 -3.83 -9.12 -10.54
C GLY A 23 -3.79 -10.01 -11.79
N PRO A 24 -3.77 -9.39 -12.99
CA PRO A 24 -3.41 -10.09 -14.21
C PRO A 24 -2.04 -10.77 -14.08
N LYS A 25 -1.78 -11.82 -14.86
CA LYS A 25 -0.49 -12.51 -14.85
C LYS A 25 0.63 -11.53 -15.21
N ARG A 26 1.71 -11.52 -14.42
CA ARG A 26 2.90 -10.68 -14.64
C ARG A 26 3.46 -10.79 -16.05
N ALA A 27 3.58 -12.00 -16.61
CA ALA A 27 4.08 -12.22 -17.97
C ALA A 27 3.29 -11.44 -19.03
N ASN A 28 1.94 -11.45 -18.93
CA ASN A 28 1.09 -10.72 -19.86
C ASN A 28 1.23 -9.21 -19.70
N LEU A 29 1.41 -8.73 -18.46
CA LEU A 29 1.61 -7.31 -18.20
C LEU A 29 2.94 -6.84 -18.78
N ILE A 30 4.02 -7.60 -18.60
CA ILE A 30 5.35 -7.33 -19.17
C ILE A 30 5.27 -7.19 -20.69
N GLU A 31 4.63 -8.15 -21.36
CA GLU A 31 4.47 -8.12 -22.82
C GLU A 31 3.70 -6.87 -23.27
N GLN A 32 2.62 -6.52 -22.57
CA GLN A 32 1.77 -5.37 -22.92
C GLN A 32 2.46 -4.02 -22.72
N SER A 33 3.33 -3.89 -21.72
CA SER A 33 4.01 -2.63 -21.41
C SER A 33 5.44 -2.55 -21.91
N ALA A 34 5.95 -3.52 -22.67
CA ALA A 34 7.36 -3.56 -23.11
C ALA A 34 7.85 -2.26 -23.75
N LYS A 35 7.08 -1.69 -24.68
CA LYS A 35 7.42 -0.40 -25.34
C LYS A 35 7.39 0.79 -24.39
N GLU A 36 6.48 0.78 -23.42
CA GLU A 36 6.37 1.83 -22.42
C GLU A 36 7.57 1.76 -21.47
N VAL A 37 7.95 0.56 -21.04
CA VAL A 37 9.14 0.33 -20.19
C VAL A 37 10.41 0.78 -20.90
N GLU A 38 10.59 0.47 -22.18
CA GLU A 38 11.75 0.95 -22.95
C GLU A 38 11.86 2.48 -22.95
N GLN A 39 10.73 3.20 -23.04
CA GLN A 39 10.72 4.67 -22.95
C GLN A 39 11.07 5.16 -21.54
N MET A 40 10.60 4.48 -20.50
CA MET A 40 10.91 4.80 -19.11
C MET A 40 12.39 4.55 -18.79
N ASP A 41 12.96 3.47 -19.32
CA ASP A 41 14.37 3.11 -19.19
C ASP A 41 15.27 4.12 -19.90
N ASN A 42 14.92 4.48 -21.13
CA ASN A 42 15.62 5.53 -21.89
C ASN A 42 15.55 6.90 -21.18
N ARG A 43 14.42 7.21 -20.53
CA ARG A 43 14.31 8.42 -19.70
C ARG A 43 15.24 8.36 -18.50
N ALA A 44 15.33 7.21 -17.82
CA ALA A 44 16.23 7.03 -16.69
C ALA A 44 17.69 7.17 -17.09
N THR A 45 18.11 6.62 -18.22
CA THR A 45 19.51 6.73 -18.66
C THR A 45 19.83 8.13 -19.19
N SER A 46 18.93 8.77 -19.93
CA SER A 46 19.19 10.10 -20.52
C SER A 46 18.95 11.28 -19.58
N ARG A 47 18.53 11.05 -18.32
CA ARG A 47 18.12 12.11 -17.39
C ARG A 47 19.18 13.19 -17.13
N PHE A 48 20.46 12.85 -17.21
CA PHE A 48 21.57 13.79 -17.01
C PHE A 48 21.77 14.76 -18.20
N ASP A 49 21.30 14.38 -19.39
CA ASP A 49 21.41 15.18 -20.62
C ASP A 49 20.22 16.13 -20.81
N GLN A 50 19.15 15.96 -20.02
CA GLN A 50 17.92 16.74 -20.16
C GLN A 50 18.16 18.23 -19.84
N ARG A 51 17.45 19.10 -20.59
CA ARG A 51 17.43 20.56 -20.41
C ARG A 51 15.96 21.04 -20.44
N PRO A 52 15.44 21.66 -19.37
CA PRO A 52 16.09 21.92 -18.08
C PRO A 52 16.44 20.61 -17.34
N ARG A 53 17.35 20.69 -16.36
CA ARG A 53 17.71 19.52 -15.54
C ARG A 53 16.47 18.99 -14.79
N PRO A 54 16.38 17.67 -14.55
CA PRO A 54 15.33 17.11 -13.73
C PRO A 54 15.29 17.72 -12.32
N MET A 55 14.10 17.69 -11.71
CA MET A 55 13.89 18.18 -10.36
C MET A 55 14.84 17.52 -9.34
N ALA A 56 15.23 18.29 -8.31
CA ALA A 56 16.11 17.89 -7.20
C ALA A 56 17.57 17.55 -7.58
N PHE A 57 17.97 17.78 -8.83
CA PHE A 57 19.38 17.72 -9.22
C PHE A 57 20.09 19.00 -8.75
N PRO A 58 21.26 18.89 -8.10
CA PRO A 58 22.06 20.05 -7.75
C PRO A 58 22.43 20.90 -8.97
N ALA A 59 22.54 22.22 -8.78
CA ALA A 59 23.00 23.14 -9.82
C ALA A 59 24.44 22.84 -10.24
N ASP A 60 25.29 22.53 -9.26
CA ASP A 60 26.68 22.11 -9.46
C ASP A 60 26.81 20.64 -9.05
N MET A 61 27.11 19.78 -10.01
CA MET A 61 27.41 18.36 -9.78
C MET A 61 28.45 17.90 -10.79
N ASP A 62 29.35 17.01 -10.38
CA ASP A 62 30.26 16.37 -11.33
C ASP A 62 29.51 15.44 -12.28
N ALA A 63 30.17 15.05 -13.37
CA ALA A 63 29.63 14.07 -14.31
C ALA A 63 29.20 12.78 -13.58
N PRO A 64 28.06 12.16 -13.98
CA PRO A 64 27.58 10.94 -13.36
C PRO A 64 28.54 9.78 -13.60
N THR A 65 28.74 8.96 -12.58
CA THR A 65 29.46 7.68 -12.68
C THR A 65 28.47 6.53 -12.92
N THR A 66 28.95 5.33 -13.23
CA THR A 66 28.09 4.16 -13.49
C THR A 66 28.36 3.06 -12.48
N HIS A 67 27.29 2.56 -11.88
CA HIS A 67 27.27 1.48 -10.90
C HIS A 67 26.35 0.35 -11.36
N ARG A 68 26.77 -0.90 -11.14
CA ARG A 68 26.02 -2.10 -11.52
C ARG A 68 25.95 -3.06 -10.35
N PHE A 69 24.75 -3.48 -10.00
CA PHE A 69 24.48 -4.38 -8.89
C PHE A 69 23.70 -5.61 -9.37
N GLU A 70 24.10 -6.77 -8.87
CA GLU A 70 23.31 -7.99 -8.93
C GLU A 70 22.53 -8.13 -7.61
N TRP A 71 21.24 -8.36 -7.71
CA TRP A 71 20.30 -8.40 -6.59
C TRP A 71 19.52 -9.71 -6.62
N ASN A 72 19.86 -10.60 -5.70
CA ASN A 72 19.18 -11.89 -5.57
C ASN A 72 17.80 -11.66 -4.94
N LEU A 73 16.75 -11.99 -5.70
CA LEU A 73 15.36 -11.81 -5.28
C LEU A 73 14.76 -13.15 -4.87
N SER A 74 13.97 -13.14 -3.80
CA SER A 74 13.21 -14.29 -3.31
C SER A 74 11.74 -13.91 -3.07
N PRO A 75 10.98 -13.58 -4.13
CA PRO A 75 9.58 -13.20 -4.00
C PRO A 75 8.72 -14.38 -3.54
N VAL A 76 7.61 -14.07 -2.85
CA VAL A 76 6.64 -15.08 -2.44
C VAL A 76 5.79 -15.54 -3.63
N PRO A 77 5.65 -16.86 -3.88
CA PRO A 77 4.79 -17.37 -4.93
C PRO A 77 3.34 -16.91 -4.81
N LEU A 78 2.67 -16.61 -5.93
CA LEU A 78 1.30 -16.12 -5.95
C LEU A 78 0.32 -17.12 -5.33
N ASP A 79 0.54 -18.41 -5.59
CA ASP A 79 -0.31 -19.47 -5.07
C ASP A 79 -0.19 -19.58 -3.54
N SER A 80 1.00 -19.36 -2.98
CA SER A 80 1.22 -19.30 -1.52
C SER A 80 0.53 -18.06 -0.94
N GLU A 81 0.67 -16.89 -1.57
CA GLU A 81 -0.06 -15.69 -1.15
C GLU A 81 -1.57 -15.89 -1.18
N GLU A 82 -2.13 -16.54 -2.22
CA GLU A 82 -3.56 -16.83 -2.32
C GLU A 82 -4.04 -17.74 -1.17
N ARG A 83 -3.28 -18.78 -0.82
CA ARG A 83 -3.62 -19.66 0.32
C ARG A 83 -3.60 -18.90 1.63
N VAL A 84 -2.53 -18.15 1.91
CA VAL A 84 -2.41 -17.35 3.14
C VAL A 84 -3.49 -16.27 3.22
N ALA A 85 -3.82 -15.62 2.10
CA ALA A 85 -4.88 -14.60 2.05
C ALA A 85 -6.25 -15.12 2.53
N ASN A 86 -6.57 -16.38 2.23
CA ASN A 86 -7.80 -17.03 2.68
C ASN A 86 -7.78 -17.39 4.18
N LEU A 87 -6.59 -17.53 4.77
CA LEU A 87 -6.40 -17.92 6.17
C LEU A 87 -6.35 -16.71 7.11
N VAL A 88 -5.78 -15.59 6.67
CA VAL A 88 -5.51 -14.43 7.54
C VAL A 88 -6.71 -13.49 7.74
N VAL A 89 -7.70 -13.49 6.84
CA VAL A 89 -8.90 -12.64 6.94
C VAL A 89 -10.13 -13.46 7.34
N LYS A 90 -10.65 -13.23 8.55
CA LYS A 90 -11.92 -13.80 9.02
C LYS A 90 -13.07 -12.77 8.99
N ARG A 91 -14.30 -13.25 8.87
CA ARG A 91 -15.51 -12.41 8.89
C ARG A 91 -15.65 -11.72 10.25
N GLY A 92 -15.90 -10.41 10.25
CA GLY A 92 -16.07 -9.61 11.46
C GLY A 92 -14.77 -9.28 12.20
N GLU A 93 -13.62 -9.73 11.68
CA GLU A 93 -12.31 -9.53 12.28
C GLU A 93 -11.59 -8.38 11.53
N PHE A 94 -11.61 -7.18 12.11
CA PHE A 94 -10.97 -5.98 11.54
C PHE A 94 -9.86 -5.40 12.44
N GLY A 95 -9.79 -5.86 13.70
CA GLY A 95 -8.90 -5.32 14.72
C GLY A 95 -7.64 -6.15 14.96
N TRP A 96 -7.06 -5.91 16.13
CA TRP A 96 -5.95 -6.69 16.67
C TRP A 96 -6.28 -8.18 16.71
N LEU A 97 -5.24 -8.96 16.47
CA LEU A 97 -5.26 -10.37 16.73
C LEU A 97 -4.83 -10.57 18.19
N GLY A 98 -5.59 -11.37 18.94
CA GLY A 98 -5.09 -11.89 20.20
C GLY A 98 -4.01 -12.95 19.94
N ASP A 99 -3.17 -13.23 20.92
CA ASP A 99 -2.01 -14.12 20.81
C ASP A 99 -2.37 -15.49 20.22
N ALA A 100 -3.47 -16.09 20.69
CA ALA A 100 -3.96 -17.37 20.16
C ALA A 100 -4.26 -17.33 18.65
N ARG A 101 -4.74 -16.19 18.14
CA ARG A 101 -5.03 -16.02 16.71
C ARG A 101 -3.76 -15.72 15.91
N VAL A 102 -2.78 -15.03 16.49
CA VAL A 102 -1.45 -14.86 15.89
C VAL A 102 -0.76 -16.21 15.75
N GLU A 103 -0.82 -17.03 16.80
CA GLU A 103 -0.21 -18.37 16.80
C GLU A 103 -0.92 -19.33 15.84
N GLU A 104 -2.26 -19.23 15.72
CA GLU A 104 -3.00 -19.93 14.67
C GLU A 104 -2.50 -19.53 13.27
N ILE A 105 -2.24 -18.24 13.03
CA ILE A 105 -1.68 -17.80 11.73
C ILE A 105 -0.26 -18.33 11.56
N ARG A 106 0.58 -18.27 12.60
CA ARG A 106 1.95 -18.81 12.56
C ARG A 106 1.97 -20.28 12.12
N ALA A 107 1.18 -21.12 12.77
CA ALA A 107 1.07 -22.54 12.44
C ALA A 107 0.56 -22.76 11.00
N ASN A 108 -0.37 -21.92 10.53
CA ASN A 108 -0.92 -22.02 9.17
C ASN A 108 0.07 -21.60 8.06
N VAL A 109 1.09 -20.80 8.38
CA VAL A 109 2.07 -20.33 7.39
C VAL A 109 3.40 -21.08 7.44
N GLU A 110 3.58 -22.00 8.38
CA GLU A 110 4.81 -22.79 8.53
C GLU A 110 5.13 -23.64 7.28
N ASP A 111 4.08 -24.20 6.64
CA ASP A 111 4.19 -24.96 5.39
C ASP A 111 4.12 -24.09 4.12
N GLU A 112 4.03 -22.76 4.27
CA GLU A 112 3.92 -21.82 3.16
C GLU A 112 5.25 -21.11 2.92
N ALA A 113 5.46 -20.64 1.69
CA ALA A 113 6.62 -19.83 1.33
C ALA A 113 6.49 -18.36 1.83
N MET A 114 5.90 -18.16 3.02
CA MET A 114 5.59 -16.86 3.58
C MET A 114 5.82 -16.85 5.10
N THR A 115 6.46 -15.79 5.62
CA THR A 115 6.68 -15.61 7.06
C THR A 115 5.45 -15.08 7.78
N LEU A 116 5.43 -15.16 9.11
CA LEU A 116 4.36 -14.57 9.92
C LEU A 116 4.22 -13.06 9.66
N ASP A 117 5.33 -12.31 9.59
CA ASP A 117 5.30 -10.86 9.35
C ASP A 117 4.71 -10.53 7.98
N GLN A 118 5.07 -11.30 6.95
CA GLN A 118 4.48 -11.18 5.62
C GLN A 118 2.97 -11.45 5.65
N ALA A 119 2.53 -12.48 6.38
CA ALA A 119 1.12 -12.84 6.52
C ALA A 119 0.30 -11.78 7.27
N LEU A 120 0.85 -11.20 8.35
CA LEU A 120 0.23 -10.11 9.10
C LEU A 120 0.16 -8.81 8.27
N SER A 121 1.20 -8.55 7.48
CA SER A 121 1.24 -7.42 6.56
C SER A 121 0.22 -7.60 5.42
N LEU A 122 0.12 -8.80 4.84
CA LEU A 122 -0.89 -9.19 3.85
C LEU A 122 -2.31 -9.02 4.41
N ARG A 123 -2.57 -9.49 5.64
CA ARG A 123 -3.85 -9.28 6.33
C ARG A 123 -4.23 -7.81 6.37
N SER A 124 -3.28 -6.95 6.74
CA SER A 124 -3.49 -5.50 6.83
C SER A 124 -3.85 -4.91 5.46
N ALA A 125 -3.16 -5.32 4.39
CA ALA A 125 -3.48 -4.94 3.01
C ALA A 125 -4.89 -5.37 2.58
N LEU A 126 -5.27 -6.62 2.88
CA LEU A 126 -6.57 -7.18 2.55
C LEU A 126 -7.71 -6.52 3.31
N LEU A 127 -7.53 -6.22 4.61
CA LEU A 127 -8.51 -5.50 5.43
C LEU A 127 -8.71 -4.07 4.94
N GLN A 128 -7.64 -3.39 4.54
CA GLN A 128 -7.72 -2.07 3.94
C GLN A 128 -8.53 -2.12 2.63
N GLN A 129 -8.24 -3.06 1.74
CA GLN A 129 -8.99 -3.26 0.50
C GLN A 129 -10.48 -3.57 0.77
N LYS A 130 -10.75 -4.51 1.68
CA LYS A 130 -12.11 -4.90 2.08
C LYS A 130 -12.89 -3.68 2.58
N THR A 131 -12.26 -2.84 3.38
CA THR A 131 -12.84 -1.62 3.94
C THR A 131 -13.19 -0.60 2.85
N VAL A 132 -12.29 -0.37 1.89
CA VAL A 132 -12.50 0.58 0.79
C VAL A 132 -13.58 0.08 -0.18
N TYR A 133 -13.52 -1.17 -0.63
CA TYR A 133 -14.43 -1.69 -1.65
C TYR A 133 -15.83 -1.99 -1.12
N SER A 134 -15.96 -2.28 0.17
CA SER A 134 -17.27 -2.52 0.79
C SER A 134 -18.02 -1.23 1.20
N HIS A 135 -17.40 -0.05 1.08
CA HIS A 135 -17.97 1.22 1.55
C HIS A 135 -19.32 1.56 0.90
N HIS A 136 -19.50 1.32 -0.40
CA HIS A 136 -20.78 1.57 -1.07
C HIS A 136 -21.92 0.69 -0.52
N ARG A 137 -21.61 -0.59 -0.25
CA ARG A 137 -22.53 -1.57 0.36
C ARG A 137 -22.84 -1.22 1.81
N LEU A 138 -21.88 -0.67 2.54
CA LEU A 138 -22.10 -0.15 3.88
C LEU A 138 -23.07 1.04 3.83
N LYS A 139 -22.84 2.00 2.92
CA LYS A 139 -23.69 3.19 2.78
C LYS A 139 -25.13 2.85 2.43
N SER A 140 -25.38 1.87 1.56
CA SER A 140 -26.74 1.47 1.22
C SER A 140 -27.52 0.91 2.42
N LYS A 141 -26.83 0.38 3.43
CA LYS A 141 -27.41 -0.13 4.69
C LYS A 141 -27.53 0.91 5.81
N GLY A 142 -27.08 2.15 5.61
CA GLY A 142 -26.95 3.14 6.68
C GLY A 142 -28.24 3.39 7.48
N LYS A 143 -29.40 3.47 6.82
CA LYS A 143 -30.70 3.64 7.49
C LYS A 143 -31.06 2.46 8.39
N GLU A 144 -30.83 1.23 7.93
CA GLU A 144 -31.07 0.01 8.70
C GLU A 144 -30.16 -0.06 9.93
N LEU A 145 -28.86 0.21 9.73
CA LEU A 145 -27.85 0.19 10.78
C LEU A 145 -28.15 1.24 11.85
N ALA A 146 -28.51 2.46 11.44
CA ALA A 146 -28.90 3.52 12.38
C ALA A 146 -30.16 3.15 13.18
N ARG A 147 -31.14 2.45 12.59
CA ARG A 147 -32.31 1.94 13.32
C ARG A 147 -31.91 0.91 14.39
N LYS A 148 -31.04 -0.05 14.05
CA LYS A 148 -30.55 -1.05 15.02
C LYS A 148 -29.71 -0.43 16.12
N TYR A 149 -28.87 0.55 15.79
CA TYR A 149 -28.12 1.33 16.76
C TYR A 149 -29.06 2.09 17.72
N LYS A 150 -30.06 2.81 17.21
CA LYS A 150 -31.06 3.50 18.05
C LYS A 150 -31.82 2.54 18.97
N ALA A 151 -32.07 1.30 18.52
CA ALA A 151 -32.68 0.24 19.32
C ALA A 151 -31.75 -0.38 20.39
N GLY A 152 -30.51 0.11 20.53
CA GLY A 152 -29.58 -0.32 21.59
C GLY A 152 -28.46 -1.26 21.14
N THR A 153 -28.38 -1.62 19.85
CA THR A 153 -27.28 -2.49 19.37
C THR A 153 -25.97 -1.69 19.28
N SER A 154 -24.86 -2.23 19.81
CA SER A 154 -23.56 -1.56 19.74
C SER A 154 -22.93 -1.61 18.35
N ILE A 155 -22.01 -0.68 18.08
CA ILE A 155 -21.26 -0.59 16.82
C ILE A 155 -20.43 -1.85 16.59
N LEU A 156 -19.79 -2.39 17.63
CA LEU A 156 -19.00 -3.62 17.52
C LEU A 156 -19.84 -4.83 17.13
N LYS A 157 -21.04 -4.96 17.71
CA LYS A 157 -21.96 -6.04 17.35
C LYS A 157 -22.43 -5.90 15.91
N LEU A 158 -22.82 -4.70 15.49
CA LEU A 158 -23.20 -4.42 14.11
C LEU A 158 -22.05 -4.67 13.12
N SER A 159 -20.83 -4.32 13.50
CA SER A 159 -19.62 -4.55 12.70
C SER A 159 -19.38 -6.04 12.46
N LYS A 160 -19.44 -6.87 13.52
CA LYS A 160 -19.27 -8.33 13.43
C LYS A 160 -20.38 -8.98 12.59
N GLU A 161 -21.64 -8.61 12.83
CA GLU A 161 -22.79 -9.17 12.12
C GLU A 161 -22.77 -8.85 10.62
N HIS A 162 -22.48 -7.59 10.26
CA HIS A 162 -22.55 -7.11 8.88
C HIS A 162 -21.22 -7.15 8.13
N ASP A 163 -20.13 -7.50 8.81
CA ASP A 163 -18.78 -7.62 8.26
C ASP A 163 -18.27 -6.29 7.65
N PHE A 164 -18.29 -5.23 8.45
CA PHE A 164 -17.75 -3.91 8.09
C PHE A 164 -16.84 -3.37 9.19
N ALA A 165 -15.80 -2.64 8.82
CA ALA A 165 -14.88 -1.98 9.75
C ALA A 165 -15.66 -1.10 10.76
N PRO A 166 -15.44 -1.26 12.08
CA PRO A 166 -16.20 -0.56 13.13
C PRO A 166 -16.26 0.95 12.94
N MET A 167 -15.14 1.62 12.63
CA MET A 167 -15.11 3.08 12.51
C MET A 167 -15.87 3.58 11.29
N ASN A 168 -15.82 2.84 10.18
CA ASN A 168 -16.59 3.19 9.00
C ASN A 168 -18.08 2.95 9.22
N LEU A 169 -18.46 1.87 9.91
CA LEU A 169 -19.85 1.62 10.28
C LEU A 169 -20.38 2.74 11.17
N PHE A 170 -19.60 3.15 12.19
CA PHE A 170 -19.97 4.24 13.08
C PHE A 170 -20.20 5.55 12.33
N ARG A 171 -19.27 5.93 11.44
CA ARG A 171 -19.42 7.11 10.57
C ARG A 171 -20.71 7.07 9.75
N VAL A 172 -21.04 5.92 9.15
CA VAL A 172 -22.27 5.77 8.35
C VAL A 172 -23.53 5.82 9.22
N VAL A 173 -23.49 5.28 10.44
CA VAL A 173 -24.58 5.40 11.41
C VAL A 173 -24.81 6.86 11.79
N LEU A 174 -23.76 7.61 12.12
CA LEU A 174 -23.85 9.04 12.45
C LEU A 174 -24.37 9.88 11.27
N GLU A 175 -23.88 9.63 10.04
CA GLU A 175 -24.40 10.26 8.82
C GLU A 175 -25.92 9.99 8.68
N ALA A 176 -26.37 8.75 8.86
CA ALA A 176 -27.78 8.39 8.79
C ALA A 176 -28.64 8.92 9.96
N MET A 177 -28.00 9.30 11.07
CA MET A 177 -28.62 10.02 12.18
C MET A 177 -28.73 11.54 11.95
N GLY A 178 -28.26 12.03 10.80
CA GLY A 178 -28.36 13.43 10.39
C GLY A 178 -27.13 14.27 10.71
N TRP A 179 -26.00 13.67 11.08
CA TRP A 179 -24.77 14.41 11.32
C TRP A 179 -24.11 14.80 9.99
N SER A 180 -23.62 16.03 9.91
CA SER A 180 -22.83 16.46 8.76
C SER A 180 -21.43 15.82 8.80
N LYS A 181 -20.81 15.63 7.63
CA LYS A 181 -19.43 15.10 7.54
C LYS A 181 -18.42 15.94 8.31
N SER A 182 -18.61 17.26 8.32
CA SER A 182 -17.75 18.18 9.08
C SER A 182 -17.87 17.94 10.58
N LYS A 183 -19.11 17.86 11.09
CA LYS A 183 -19.38 17.57 12.50
C LYS A 183 -18.80 16.23 12.91
N ILE A 184 -18.98 15.19 12.10
CA ILE A 184 -18.39 13.86 12.38
C ILE A 184 -16.86 14.00 12.46
N LYS A 185 -16.21 14.60 11.46
CA LYS A 185 -14.75 14.76 11.45
C LYS A 185 -14.24 15.50 12.70
N GLU A 186 -14.92 16.57 13.11
CA GLU A 186 -14.58 17.36 14.29
C GLU A 186 -14.78 16.56 15.57
N SER A 187 -15.93 15.90 15.73
CA SER A 187 -16.22 15.08 16.90
C SER A 187 -15.32 13.86 17.03
N LEU A 188 -14.86 13.24 15.94
CA LEU A 188 -13.88 12.15 16.01
C LEU A 188 -12.47 12.65 16.40
N ARG A 189 -12.14 13.93 16.15
CA ARG A 189 -10.88 14.55 16.61
C ARG A 189 -10.96 15.02 18.05
N ASN A 190 -12.16 15.40 18.50
CA ASN A 190 -12.43 15.76 19.88
C ASN A 190 -13.64 14.97 20.41
N PRO A 191 -13.44 13.71 20.83
CA PRO A 191 -14.52 12.83 21.27
C PRO A 191 -15.34 13.39 22.42
N SER A 192 -14.75 14.21 23.28
CA SER A 192 -15.43 14.84 24.43
C SER A 192 -16.69 15.64 24.04
N SER A 193 -16.75 16.13 22.79
CA SER A 193 -17.89 16.86 22.21
C SER A 193 -19.16 16.01 22.01
N MET A 194 -19.04 14.68 21.93
CA MET A 194 -20.15 13.76 21.71
C MET A 194 -20.87 13.45 23.02
N LYS A 195 -22.10 12.91 22.97
CA LYS A 195 -22.76 12.40 24.19
C LYS A 195 -22.06 11.12 24.66
N GLN A 196 -22.24 10.76 25.93
CA GLN A 196 -21.57 9.60 26.55
C GLN A 196 -21.66 8.34 25.68
N ARG A 197 -22.85 7.97 25.22
CA ARG A 197 -23.03 6.78 24.38
C ARG A 197 -22.20 6.82 23.09
N GLU A 198 -22.24 7.92 22.34
CA GLU A 198 -21.45 8.06 21.13
C GLU A 198 -19.94 8.08 21.40
N ARG A 199 -19.51 8.56 22.57
CA ARG A 199 -18.10 8.49 23.01
C ARG A 199 -17.68 7.05 23.29
N ASP A 200 -18.46 6.32 24.08
CA ASP A 200 -18.16 4.93 24.42
C ASP A 200 -18.10 4.04 23.17
N GLU A 201 -19.02 4.26 22.23
CA GLU A 201 -19.06 3.54 20.96
C GLU A 201 -17.92 3.93 20.02
N PHE A 202 -17.48 5.18 20.05
CA PHE A 202 -16.28 5.64 19.35
C PHE A 202 -15.03 4.96 19.90
N GLU A 203 -14.80 5.00 21.21
CA GLU A 203 -13.63 4.41 21.86
C GLU A 203 -13.57 2.89 21.62
N ALA A 204 -14.72 2.20 21.76
CA ALA A 204 -14.83 0.79 21.48
C ALA A 204 -14.55 0.46 20.00
N ALA A 205 -15.09 1.25 19.07
CA ALA A 205 -14.87 1.07 17.64
C ALA A 205 -13.41 1.36 17.24
N GLU A 206 -12.81 2.41 17.79
CA GLU A 206 -11.42 2.80 17.53
C GLU A 206 -10.45 1.73 18.05
N ALA A 207 -10.64 1.23 19.27
CA ALA A 207 -9.86 0.15 19.83
C ALA A 207 -9.93 -1.14 18.98
N ALA A 208 -11.09 -1.41 18.38
CA ALA A 208 -11.34 -2.60 17.57
C ALA A 208 -11.00 -2.46 16.08
N ASP A 209 -10.79 -1.24 15.55
CA ASP A 209 -10.41 -0.98 14.14
C ASP A 209 -8.93 -0.61 14.00
N ARG A 210 -8.17 -0.82 15.09
CA ARG A 210 -6.80 -0.33 15.29
C ARG A 210 -5.74 -1.05 14.43
N VAL A 211 -6.13 -1.77 13.37
CA VAL A 211 -5.23 -2.12 12.24
C VAL A 211 -4.72 -0.85 11.53
N ALA A 212 -5.39 0.30 11.72
CA ALA A 212 -4.90 1.60 11.24
C ALA A 212 -3.88 2.30 12.18
N ASN A 213 -3.77 1.90 13.44
CA ASN A 213 -2.99 2.58 14.50
C ASN A 213 -2.18 1.57 15.35
N VAL A 214 -1.51 0.59 14.72
CA VAL A 214 -0.23 0.07 15.30
C VAL A 214 0.59 1.31 15.63
N ASP A 215 1.29 1.33 16.77
CA ASP A 215 2.04 2.49 17.26
C ASP A 215 2.76 3.18 16.09
N GLN A 216 2.11 4.24 15.57
CA GLN A 216 2.52 4.82 14.30
C GLN A 216 3.89 5.44 14.49
N SER A 217 4.24 5.80 15.73
CA SER A 217 5.55 6.30 16.09
C SER A 217 6.62 5.22 15.94
N GLU A 218 6.47 4.04 16.56
CA GLU A 218 7.44 2.94 16.40
C GLU A 218 7.51 2.44 14.95
N THR A 219 6.37 2.36 14.27
CA THR A 219 6.31 1.94 12.86
C THR A 219 6.98 2.96 11.94
N GLN A 220 6.78 4.26 12.19
CA GLN A 220 7.42 5.33 11.44
C GLN A 220 8.92 5.36 11.71
N VAL A 221 9.35 5.24 12.97
CA VAL A 221 10.78 5.18 13.33
C VAL A 221 11.48 4.01 12.62
N LYS A 222 10.85 2.83 12.58
CA LYS A 222 11.39 1.67 11.85
C LYS A 222 11.35 1.85 10.33
N ALA A 223 10.41 2.63 9.79
CA ALA A 223 10.36 2.97 8.38
C ALA A 223 11.48 3.94 8.01
N ASP A 224 11.63 5.03 8.78
CA ASP A 224 12.69 6.02 8.61
C ASP A 224 14.08 5.37 8.71
N LEU A 225 14.28 4.51 9.71
CA LEU A 225 15.53 3.77 9.88
C LEU A 225 15.80 2.79 8.72
N PHE A 226 14.75 2.22 8.11
CA PHE A 226 14.91 1.37 6.93
C PHE A 226 15.35 2.17 5.70
N GLU A 227 14.80 3.38 5.52
CA GLU A 227 15.25 4.31 4.48
C GLU A 227 16.72 4.71 4.67
N ASP A 228 17.13 5.00 5.91
CA ASP A 228 18.52 5.32 6.23
C ASP A 228 19.48 4.16 5.96
N ILE A 229 19.14 2.94 6.39
CA ILE A 229 19.97 1.74 6.12
C ILE A 229 20.14 1.52 4.62
N LEU A 230 19.06 1.71 3.85
CA LEU A 230 19.09 1.58 2.40
C LEU A 230 19.99 2.63 1.75
N ALA A 231 19.87 3.90 2.17
CA ALA A 231 20.72 4.98 1.67
C ALA A 231 22.19 4.74 2.03
N ASP A 232 22.47 4.38 3.29
CA ASP A 232 23.82 4.07 3.78
C ASP A 232 24.45 2.94 2.95
N TRP A 233 23.70 1.90 2.60
CA TRP A 233 24.20 0.79 1.79
C TRP A 233 24.70 1.26 0.43
N PHE A 234 23.91 2.07 -0.30
CA PHE A 234 24.31 2.60 -1.61
C PHE A 234 25.48 3.58 -1.52
N GLU A 235 25.49 4.46 -0.52
CA GLU A 235 26.57 5.42 -0.30
C GLU A 235 27.89 4.71 0.03
N GLN A 236 27.86 3.62 0.80
CA GLN A 236 29.03 2.77 1.09
C GLN A 236 29.60 2.11 -0.17
N GLN A 237 28.78 1.86 -1.20
CA GLN A 237 29.24 1.39 -2.51
C GLN A 237 29.77 2.52 -3.41
N GLY A 238 29.79 3.77 -2.91
CA GLY A 238 30.26 4.95 -3.64
C GLY A 238 29.22 5.58 -4.57
N VAL A 239 27.94 5.22 -4.43
CA VAL A 239 26.85 5.83 -5.21
C VAL A 239 26.48 7.18 -4.62
N ARG A 240 26.43 8.23 -5.46
CA ARG A 240 25.91 9.54 -5.05
C ARG A 240 24.40 9.56 -5.18
N LEU A 241 23.72 10.03 -4.13
CA LEU A 241 22.27 10.11 -4.06
C LEU A 241 21.80 11.33 -3.27
N ARG A 242 20.53 11.70 -3.44
CA ARG A 242 19.79 12.61 -2.57
C ARG A 242 18.84 11.79 -1.71
N ARG A 243 18.82 12.04 -0.40
CA ARG A 243 17.80 11.47 0.51
C ARG A 243 16.54 12.34 0.54
N GLN A 244 15.39 11.75 0.86
CA GLN A 244 14.11 12.47 0.93
C GLN A 244 14.15 13.76 1.77
N PRO A 245 14.72 13.77 3.00
CA PRO A 245 14.66 14.94 3.87
C PRO A 245 15.35 16.17 3.24
N GLU A 246 16.41 15.96 2.47
CA GLU A 246 17.12 17.03 1.76
C GLU A 246 16.23 17.67 0.69
N MET A 247 15.54 16.85 -0.11
CA MET A 247 14.65 17.31 -1.17
C MET A 247 13.42 18.03 -0.59
N VAL A 248 12.84 17.48 0.48
CA VAL A 248 11.72 18.07 1.21
C VAL A 248 12.07 19.47 1.71
N LYS A 249 13.25 19.62 2.34
CA LYS A 249 13.71 20.91 2.86
C LYS A 249 13.85 21.95 1.73
N GLU A 250 14.62 21.61 0.70
CA GLU A 250 14.88 22.50 -0.45
C GLU A 250 13.59 22.93 -1.16
N GLN A 251 12.69 21.97 -1.44
CA GLN A 251 11.44 22.27 -2.12
C GLN A 251 10.43 23.02 -1.24
N SER A 252 10.44 22.80 0.07
CA SER A 252 9.58 23.57 0.97
C SER A 252 9.98 25.04 1.01
N GLU A 253 11.28 25.33 0.97
CA GLU A 253 11.81 26.69 0.90
C GLU A 253 11.51 27.36 -0.46
N LEU A 254 11.64 26.62 -1.57
CA LEU A 254 11.48 27.16 -2.93
C LEU A 254 10.03 27.19 -3.44
N LEU A 255 9.24 26.16 -3.13
CA LEU A 255 7.90 25.90 -3.71
C LEU A 255 6.78 25.96 -2.67
N GLY A 256 7.11 26.11 -1.37
CA GLY A 256 6.16 26.10 -0.27
C GLY A 256 5.56 24.72 0.05
N ARG A 257 5.98 23.66 -0.66
CA ARG A 257 5.57 22.28 -0.40
C ARG A 257 6.51 21.27 -1.07
N PRO A 258 6.61 20.04 -0.53
CA PRO A 258 7.25 18.92 -1.21
C PRO A 258 6.49 18.51 -2.47
N VAL A 259 7.23 18.22 -3.53
CA VAL A 259 6.76 17.76 -4.85
C VAL A 259 7.70 16.66 -5.33
N ARG A 260 7.18 15.44 -5.49
CA ARG A 260 7.97 14.28 -5.97
C ARG A 260 9.26 14.11 -5.15
N THR A 261 9.17 13.38 -4.05
CA THR A 261 10.29 13.14 -3.14
C THR A 261 10.40 11.64 -2.91
N PRO A 262 11.04 10.89 -3.82
CA PRO A 262 11.35 9.48 -3.54
C PRO A 262 12.27 9.40 -2.33
N ASP A 263 12.41 8.21 -1.74
CA ASP A 263 13.23 8.06 -0.53
C ASP A 263 14.72 8.23 -0.86
N LEU A 264 15.13 7.66 -2.00
CA LEU A 264 16.44 7.85 -2.62
C LEU A 264 16.28 8.32 -4.07
N LEU A 265 17.03 9.35 -4.46
CA LEU A 265 17.19 9.78 -5.86
C LEU A 265 18.67 9.68 -6.27
N PHE A 266 19.00 8.87 -7.28
CA PHE A 266 20.38 8.65 -7.69
C PHE A 266 20.91 9.77 -8.59
N LEU A 267 22.08 10.29 -8.22
CA LEU A 267 22.87 11.27 -8.98
C LEU A 267 23.91 10.60 -9.89
N ASP A 268 23.94 9.27 -9.91
CA ASP A 268 24.75 8.43 -10.79
C ASP A 268 23.87 7.48 -11.63
N HIS A 269 24.44 6.91 -12.69
CA HIS A 269 23.78 5.81 -13.41
C HIS A 269 23.84 4.54 -12.56
N VAL A 270 22.71 4.11 -12.04
CA VAL A 270 22.59 2.85 -11.30
C VAL A 270 21.83 1.83 -12.14
N PHE A 271 22.38 0.63 -12.25
CA PHE A 271 21.71 -0.51 -12.85
C PHE A 271 21.61 -1.64 -11.83
N ILE A 272 20.42 -2.20 -11.65
CA ILE A 272 20.18 -3.35 -10.77
C ILE A 272 19.58 -4.45 -11.63
N ASN A 273 20.19 -5.64 -11.64
CA ASN A 273 19.79 -6.76 -12.50
C ASN A 273 19.65 -6.35 -13.99
N GLY A 274 20.58 -5.50 -14.46
CA GLY A 274 20.59 -4.95 -15.81
C GLY A 274 19.58 -3.83 -16.10
N GLN A 275 18.66 -3.52 -15.19
CA GLN A 275 17.64 -2.47 -15.39
C GLN A 275 18.10 -1.11 -14.83
N PRO A 276 17.87 0.01 -15.53
CA PRO A 276 18.21 1.33 -15.01
C PRO A 276 17.29 1.72 -13.86
N VAL A 277 17.88 2.19 -12.76
CA VAL A 277 17.17 2.64 -11.57
C VAL A 277 17.57 4.08 -11.29
N ALA A 278 16.65 5.03 -11.47
CA ALA A 278 16.90 6.44 -11.19
C ALA A 278 16.55 6.85 -9.76
N TRP A 279 15.63 6.14 -9.11
CA TRP A 279 15.13 6.41 -7.77
C TRP A 279 14.70 5.11 -7.08
N ILE A 280 14.67 5.11 -5.75
CA ILE A 280 14.12 4.04 -4.93
C ILE A 280 13.14 4.62 -3.92
N ASP A 281 12.01 3.94 -3.73
CA ASP A 281 11.04 4.22 -2.66
C ASP A 281 10.93 2.98 -1.78
N ALA A 282 11.19 3.13 -0.48
CA ALA A 282 11.24 2.06 0.50
C ALA A 282 9.86 1.85 1.13
N LYS A 283 9.48 0.58 1.27
CA LYS A 283 8.21 0.16 1.86
C LYS A 283 8.48 -0.74 3.05
N HIS A 284 8.04 -0.28 4.22
CA HIS A 284 8.14 -1.03 5.48
C HIS A 284 7.10 -2.16 5.62
N PHE A 285 6.51 -2.64 4.52
CA PHE A 285 5.45 -3.64 4.52
C PHE A 285 5.70 -4.66 3.39
N TYR A 286 4.95 -5.76 3.41
CA TYR A 286 5.00 -6.78 2.36
C TYR A 286 4.27 -6.33 1.09
N GLY A 287 4.94 -6.43 -0.06
CA GLY A 287 4.41 -6.06 -1.37
C GLY A 287 3.39 -7.07 -1.91
N ALA A 288 2.16 -7.05 -1.37
CA ALA A 288 1.11 -7.98 -1.75
C ALA A 288 0.50 -7.69 -3.13
N ASP A 289 0.03 -8.72 -3.82
CA ASP A 289 -0.67 -8.60 -5.11
C ASP A 289 -2.16 -8.24 -4.92
N VAL A 290 -2.40 -7.13 -4.23
CA VAL A 290 -3.73 -6.61 -3.86
C VAL A 290 -4.09 -5.36 -4.68
N ASP A 291 -5.29 -5.32 -5.26
CA ASP A 291 -5.71 -4.29 -6.24
C ASP A 291 -5.67 -2.86 -5.66
N PHE A 292 -6.12 -2.69 -4.42
CA PHE A 292 -6.08 -1.39 -3.76
C PHE A 292 -4.65 -0.86 -3.59
N GLN A 293 -3.73 -1.71 -3.11
CA GLN A 293 -2.32 -1.34 -2.95
C GLN A 293 -1.66 -1.05 -4.29
N ARG A 294 -1.85 -1.91 -5.31
CA ARG A 294 -1.33 -1.68 -6.67
C ARG A 294 -1.75 -0.32 -7.22
N LYS A 295 -3.03 0.05 -7.10
CA LYS A 295 -3.54 1.35 -7.57
C LYS A 295 -2.90 2.52 -6.81
N LYS A 296 -2.73 2.40 -5.50
CA LYS A 296 -2.09 3.43 -4.67
C LYS A 296 -0.62 3.60 -5.05
N MET A 297 0.12 2.50 -5.16
CA MET A 297 1.53 2.50 -5.55
C MET A 297 1.69 3.05 -6.97
N LYS A 298 0.90 2.60 -7.95
CA LYS A 298 0.96 3.09 -9.34
C LYS A 298 0.83 4.61 -9.42
N LYS A 299 -0.13 5.19 -8.69
CA LYS A 299 -0.29 6.65 -8.64
C LYS A 299 0.92 7.37 -8.04
N GLN A 300 1.61 6.75 -7.08
CA GLN A 300 2.83 7.29 -6.48
C GLN A 300 3.99 7.23 -7.48
N MET A 301 4.30 6.04 -7.97
CA MET A 301 5.46 5.77 -8.81
C MET A 301 5.39 6.50 -10.16
N ASN A 302 4.21 6.59 -10.79
CA ASN A 302 4.07 7.31 -12.06
C ASN A 302 4.59 8.74 -11.97
N ARG A 303 4.43 9.41 -10.81
CA ARG A 303 4.95 10.79 -10.65
C ARG A 303 6.46 10.87 -10.67
N TYR A 304 7.15 9.81 -10.25
CA TYR A 304 8.60 9.71 -10.28
C TYR A 304 9.07 9.28 -11.66
N ILE A 305 8.38 8.33 -12.29
CA ILE A 305 8.68 7.88 -13.66
C ILE A 305 8.56 9.03 -14.65
N ASP A 306 7.51 9.85 -14.53
CA ASP A 306 7.32 11.02 -15.40
C ASP A 306 8.51 12.00 -15.31
N GLU A 307 9.15 12.11 -14.14
CA GLU A 307 10.25 13.03 -13.88
C GLU A 307 11.61 12.42 -14.23
N TRP A 308 11.95 11.27 -13.65
CA TRP A 308 13.29 10.69 -13.71
C TRP A 308 13.39 9.37 -14.47
N GLY A 309 12.29 8.80 -14.96
CA GLY A 309 12.25 7.50 -15.62
C GLY A 309 12.16 6.32 -14.66
N SER A 310 12.52 5.13 -15.15
CA SER A 310 12.47 3.88 -14.39
C SER A 310 13.16 3.95 -13.03
N GLY A 311 12.63 3.21 -12.05
CA GLY A 311 13.13 3.16 -10.68
C GLY A 311 12.84 1.82 -10.02
N ALA A 312 12.88 1.79 -8.69
CA ALA A 312 12.61 0.58 -7.93
C ALA A 312 11.80 0.85 -6.65
N ILE A 313 11.13 -0.19 -6.16
CA ILE A 313 10.55 -0.21 -4.82
C ILE A 313 11.29 -1.26 -4.00
N MET A 314 11.72 -0.88 -2.80
CA MET A 314 12.37 -1.77 -1.84
C MET A 314 11.37 -2.20 -0.77
N PHE A 315 10.96 -3.47 -0.73
CA PHE A 315 10.05 -3.98 0.30
C PHE A 315 10.82 -4.65 1.45
N ARG A 316 10.69 -4.13 2.67
CA ARG A 316 11.33 -4.68 3.87
C ARG A 316 11.00 -6.16 4.07
N HIS A 317 9.73 -6.52 3.90
CA HIS A 317 9.23 -7.88 4.10
C HIS A 317 9.12 -8.65 2.77
N GLY A 318 9.78 -8.20 1.69
CA GLY A 318 9.65 -8.82 0.37
C GLY A 318 8.29 -8.55 -0.30
N PHE A 319 8.03 -9.25 -1.42
CA PHE A 319 6.88 -8.98 -2.28
C PHE A 319 6.38 -10.25 -2.99
N CYS A 320 5.17 -10.17 -3.53
CA CYS A 320 4.57 -11.23 -4.34
C CYS A 320 5.23 -11.33 -5.71
N GLU A 321 5.51 -12.55 -6.19
CA GLU A 321 6.11 -12.77 -7.51
C GLU A 321 5.31 -12.18 -8.67
N ASN A 322 3.99 -12.06 -8.51
CA ASN A 322 3.08 -11.54 -9.53
C ASN A 322 2.92 -10.01 -9.45
N LEU A 323 3.42 -9.37 -8.39
CA LEU A 323 3.42 -7.92 -8.29
C LEU A 323 4.28 -7.33 -9.41
N TYR A 324 3.67 -6.48 -10.22
CA TYR A 324 4.33 -5.87 -11.38
C TYR A 324 3.83 -4.44 -11.61
N MET A 325 4.78 -3.58 -11.95
CA MET A 325 4.51 -2.22 -12.40
C MET A 325 5.50 -1.84 -13.51
N PRO A 326 5.03 -1.32 -14.66
CA PRO A 326 5.91 -0.86 -15.72
C PRO A 326 6.93 0.18 -15.21
N GLY A 327 8.20 0.01 -15.57
CA GLY A 327 9.29 0.93 -15.22
C GLY A 327 9.69 0.89 -13.74
N VAL A 328 9.21 -0.10 -12.96
CA VAL A 328 9.56 -0.21 -11.54
C VAL A 328 10.02 -1.63 -11.22
N LEU A 329 11.28 -1.76 -10.81
CA LEU A 329 11.83 -3.01 -10.31
C LEU A 329 11.36 -3.26 -8.87
N MET A 330 10.86 -4.46 -8.58
CA MET A 330 10.51 -4.86 -7.22
C MET A 330 11.75 -5.49 -6.56
N LEU A 331 12.16 -4.97 -5.42
CA LEU A 331 13.30 -5.43 -4.64
C LEU A 331 12.85 -5.89 -3.26
N ASP A 332 13.60 -6.83 -2.69
CA ASP A 332 13.51 -7.25 -1.30
C ASP A 332 14.82 -6.92 -0.57
N SER A 333 14.77 -7.02 0.76
CA SER A 333 15.89 -6.70 1.65
C SER A 333 17.01 -7.74 1.66
N GLY A 334 17.01 -8.74 0.76
CA GLY A 334 17.96 -9.87 0.77
C GLY A 334 19.44 -9.51 0.96
N PRO A 335 20.01 -8.53 0.22
CA PRO A 335 21.42 -8.16 0.35
C PRO A 335 21.69 -7.03 1.36
N ILE A 336 20.67 -6.57 2.10
CA ILE A 336 20.79 -5.47 3.06
C ILE A 336 20.83 -6.04 4.47
N ASP A 337 21.84 -5.64 5.25
CA ASP A 337 21.86 -5.95 6.67
C ASP A 337 20.83 -5.11 7.43
N LEU A 338 19.81 -5.78 7.97
CA LEU A 338 18.72 -5.17 8.71
C LEU A 338 18.90 -5.25 10.23
N GLN A 339 20.06 -5.66 10.77
CA GLN A 339 20.28 -5.79 12.21
C GLN A 339 19.92 -4.52 12.99
N ARG A 340 20.18 -3.34 12.43
CA ARG A 340 19.82 -2.03 13.01
C ARG A 340 18.31 -1.85 13.25
N LEU A 341 17.44 -2.59 12.57
CA LEU A 341 15.97 -2.51 12.74
C LEU A 341 15.42 -3.35 13.90
N SER A 342 16.26 -4.18 14.52
CA SER A 342 15.94 -4.93 15.72
C SER A 342 16.55 -4.23 16.93
N PRO A 343 15.81 -3.35 17.62
CA PRO A 343 16.16 -3.01 18.99
C PRO A 343 15.83 -4.27 19.82
N ASP A 344 16.84 -4.93 20.39
CA ASP A 344 16.72 -6.09 21.31
C ASP A 344 16.43 -7.43 20.57
N ASP A 345 16.89 -8.64 20.91
CA ASP A 345 17.46 -9.26 22.13
C ASP A 345 17.07 -8.67 23.47
#